data_AF-A0A1H0WJI7-F1
#
_entry.id   AF-A0A1H0WJI7-F1
#
_cell.length_a   1.000
_cell.length_b   1.000
_cell.length_c   1.000
_cell.angle_alpha   90.00
_cell.angle_beta   90.00
_cell.angle_gamma   90.00
#
_symmetry.space_group_name_H-M   'P 1'
#
loop_
_entity.id
_entity.type
_entity.pdbx_description
1 polymer ?
#
loop_
_entity_poly.entity_id
_entity_poly.type
_entity_poly.pdbx_seq_one_letter_code
_entity_poly.pdbx_strand_id
1 'polypeptide(L)'
;MSENTVKPSIELPAPEEVAELRKEIDELDREILRLVKRRAEVSQTIGAARMAAGGPRIVVNREMDVVARYRELGPAGRTLAMALLDLGRGRLGR
;
A
#
# COMPACT_ATOMS: atom_id res chain seq x y z
N MET A 1 -29.36 -36.65 21.13
CA MET A 1 -29.61 -35.20 21.06
C MET A 1 -28.52 -34.63 20.17
N SER A 2 -28.84 -34.39 18.90
CA SER A 2 -27.86 -33.89 17.92
C SER A 2 -28.09 -32.40 17.76
N GLU A 3 -27.12 -31.59 18.19
CA GLU A 3 -27.13 -30.14 18.01
C GLU A 3 -26.98 -29.81 16.52
N ASN A 4 -28.04 -29.29 15.93
CA ASN A 4 -28.04 -28.73 14.60
C ASN A 4 -27.33 -27.37 14.65
N THR A 5 -26.02 -27.36 14.40
CA THR A 5 -25.24 -26.13 14.23
C THR A 5 -25.65 -25.47 12.93
N VAL A 6 -26.54 -24.48 13.03
CA VAL A 6 -26.89 -23.57 11.94
C VAL A 6 -25.61 -22.84 11.54
N LYS A 7 -25.01 -23.22 10.41
CA LYS A 7 -23.99 -22.40 9.75
C LYS A 7 -24.67 -21.08 9.36
N PRO A 8 -24.06 -19.92 9.66
CA PRO A 8 -24.60 -18.66 9.17
C PRO A 8 -24.56 -18.73 7.64
N SER A 9 -25.75 -18.70 7.02
CA SER A 9 -25.90 -18.51 5.60
C SER A 9 -25.21 -17.19 5.27
N ILE A 10 -24.08 -17.24 4.57
CA ILE A 10 -23.48 -16.02 4.03
C ILE A 10 -24.44 -15.57 2.94
N GLU A 11 -25.29 -14.60 3.25
CA GLU A 11 -26.14 -13.94 2.26
C GLU A 11 -25.21 -13.20 1.31
N LEU A 12 -25.09 -13.72 0.09
CA LEU A 12 -24.23 -13.13 -0.92
C LEU A 12 -24.90 -11.86 -1.45
N PRO A 13 -24.14 -10.78 -1.67
CA PRO A 13 -24.70 -9.52 -2.12
C PRO A 13 -25.46 -9.70 -3.44
N ALA A 14 -26.58 -9.01 -3.57
CA ALA A 14 -27.33 -8.94 -4.82
C ALA A 14 -26.47 -8.30 -5.93
N PRO A 15 -26.74 -8.58 -7.22
CA PRO A 15 -25.97 -8.00 -8.32
C PRO A 15 -25.84 -6.47 -8.27
N GLU A 16 -26.89 -5.77 -7.85
CA GLU A 16 -26.92 -4.32 -7.67
C GLU A 16 -25.97 -3.86 -6.54
N GLU A 17 -25.91 -4.60 -5.44
CA GLU A 17 -24.99 -4.33 -4.33
C GLU A 17 -23.54 -4.55 -4.76
N VAL A 18 -23.27 -5.57 -5.56
CA VAL A 18 -21.94 -5.78 -6.17
C VAL A 18 -21.54 -4.61 -7.07
N ALA A 19 -22.48 -4.03 -7.81
CA ALA A 19 -22.20 -2.88 -8.66
C ALA A 19 -21.83 -1.63 -7.84
N GLU A 20 -22.52 -1.36 -6.73
CA GLU A 20 -22.19 -0.26 -5.83
C GLU A 20 -20.83 -0.47 -5.12
N LEU A 21 -20.55 -1.69 -4.66
CA LEU A 21 -19.24 -2.03 -4.07
C LEU A 21 -18.09 -1.82 -5.06
N ARG A 22 -18.30 -2.08 -6.35
CA ARG A 22 -17.28 -1.81 -7.38
C ARG A 22 -17.03 -0.31 -7.58
N LYS A 23 -18.08 0.52 -7.53
CA LYS A 23 -17.92 1.98 -7.57
C LYS A 23 -17.11 2.47 -6.36
N GLU A 24 -17.37 1.90 -5.18
CA GLU A 24 -16.60 2.22 -3.98
C GLU A 24 -15.11 1.86 -4.17
N ILE A 25 -14.79 0.68 -4.71
CA ILE A 25 -13.41 0.31 -5.05
C ILE A 25 -12.80 1.30 -6.05
N ASP A 26 -13.53 1.73 -7.08
CA ASP A 26 -13.02 2.68 -8.08
C ASP A 26 -12.69 4.05 -7.45
N GLU A 27 -13.45 4.50 -6.45
CA GLU A 27 -13.15 5.72 -5.68
C GLU A 27 -11.91 5.53 -4.79
N LEU A 28 -11.84 4.40 -4.08
CA LEU A 28 -10.69 4.05 -3.24
C LEU A 28 -9.41 3.97 -4.05
N ASP A 29 -9.44 3.35 -5.23
CA ASP A 29 -8.28 3.23 -6.11
C ASP A 29 -7.82 4.59 -6.65
N ARG A 30 -8.76 5.50 -6.93
CA ARG A 30 -8.43 6.88 -7.30
C ARG A 30 -7.72 7.61 -6.17
N GLU A 31 -8.18 7.44 -4.94
CA GLU A 31 -7.52 8.02 -3.78
C GLU A 31 -6.14 7.40 -3.52
N ILE A 32 -6.03 6.07 -3.56
CA ILE A 32 -4.75 5.36 -3.43
C ILE A 32 -3.77 5.87 -4.48
N LEU A 33 -4.16 5.97 -5.75
CA LEU A 33 -3.30 6.45 -6.81
C LEU A 33 -2.81 7.88 -6.57
N ARG A 34 -3.72 8.78 -6.15
CA ARG A 34 -3.39 10.17 -5.79
C ARG A 34 -2.36 10.21 -4.65
N LEU A 35 -2.59 9.44 -3.59
CA LEU A 35 -1.70 9.37 -2.43
C LEU A 35 -0.34 8.78 -2.78
N VAL A 36 -0.29 7.73 -3.60
CA VAL A 36 0.96 7.10 -4.04
C VAL A 36 1.80 8.06 -4.88
N LYS A 37 1.19 8.78 -5.83
CA LYS A 37 1.89 9.82 -6.62
C LYS A 37 2.51 10.88 -5.71
N ARG A 38 1.71 11.42 -4.78
CA ARG A 38 2.20 12.42 -3.84
C ARG A 38 3.32 11.89 -2.94
N ARG A 39 3.20 10.66 -2.46
CA ARG A 39 4.24 10.01 -1.64
C ARG A 39 5.55 9.86 -2.41
N ALA A 40 5.48 9.51 -3.69
CA ALA A 40 6.66 9.40 -4.55
C ALA A 40 7.37 10.75 -4.72
N GLU A 41 6.63 11.82 -5.02
CA GLU A 41 7.17 13.18 -5.12
C GLU A 41 7.88 13.60 -3.83
N VAL A 42 7.23 13.45 -2.68
CA VAL A 42 7.81 13.79 -1.38
C VAL A 42 9.08 12.99 -1.11
N SER A 43 9.08 11.70 -1.43
CA SER A 43 10.27 10.86 -1.29
C SER A 43 11.42 11.31 -2.17
N GLN A 44 11.14 11.73 -3.40
CA GLN A 44 12.14 12.26 -4.34
C GLN A 44 12.72 13.59 -3.84
N THR A 45 11.88 14.50 -3.36
CA THR A 45 12.32 15.78 -2.76
C THR A 45 13.23 15.55 -1.55
N ILE A 46 12.88 14.61 -0.66
CA ILE A 46 13.71 14.25 0.49
C ILE A 46 15.06 13.68 0.03
N GLY A 47 15.05 12.80 -0.98
CA GLY A 47 16.28 12.24 -1.55
C GLY A 47 17.18 13.31 -2.16
N ALA A 48 16.61 14.23 -2.95
CA ALA A 48 17.33 15.34 -3.56
C ALA A 48 17.96 16.27 -2.51
N ALA A 49 17.20 16.68 -1.50
CA ALA A 49 17.69 17.52 -0.41
C ALA A 49 18.86 16.86 0.34
N ARG A 50 18.77 15.55 0.59
CA ARG A 50 19.84 14.79 1.26
C ARG A 50 21.11 14.70 0.41
N MET A 51 20.98 14.43 -0.88
CA MET A 51 22.12 14.40 -1.80
C MET A 51 22.79 15.78 -1.91
N ALA A 52 21.99 16.86 -1.96
CA ALA A 52 22.51 18.23 -1.96
C ALA A 52 23.31 18.56 -0.69
N ALA A 53 22.96 17.95 0.45
CA ALA A 53 23.69 18.07 1.71
C ALA A 53 24.89 17.09 1.83
N GLY A 54 25.27 16.37 0.77
CA GLY A 54 26.36 15.38 0.78
C GLY A 54 26.00 14.05 1.46
N GLY A 55 24.73 13.85 1.80
CA GLY A 55 24.24 12.62 2.41
C GLY A 55 23.95 11.49 1.41
N PRO A 56 23.73 10.26 1.91
CA PRO A 56 23.52 9.10 1.05
C PRO A 56 22.17 9.16 0.35
N ARG A 57 22.09 8.70 -0.90
CA ARG A 57 20.82 8.61 -1.64
C ARG A 57 19.76 7.76 -0.91
N ILE A 58 20.21 6.72 -0.20
CA ILE A 58 19.37 5.72 0.49
C ILE A 58 19.75 5.66 1.97
N VAL A 59 18.74 5.55 2.84
CA VAL A 59 18.93 5.35 4.29
C VAL A 59 18.22 4.05 4.68
N VAL A 60 18.98 2.97 4.82
CA VAL A 60 18.46 1.61 5.01
C VAL A 60 17.51 1.50 6.20
N ASN A 61 17.88 2.08 7.35
CA ASN A 61 17.03 2.06 8.55
C ASN A 61 15.66 2.69 8.27
N ARG A 62 15.63 3.78 7.50
CA ARG A 62 14.37 4.44 7.15
C ARG A 62 13.52 3.61 6.20
N GLU A 63 14.14 2.85 5.30
CA GLU A 63 13.40 1.92 4.43
C GLU A 63 12.84 0.75 5.23
N MET A 64 13.59 0.25 6.22
CA MET A 64 13.11 -0.78 7.13
C MET A 64 11.90 -0.30 7.95
N ASP A 65 11.86 0.96 8.39
CA ASP A 65 10.67 1.53 9.04
C ASP A 65 9.44 1.51 8.12
N VAL A 66 9.63 1.83 6.84
CA VAL A 66 8.55 1.81 5.85
C VAL A 66 8.05 0.38 5.67
N VAL A 67 8.95 -0.59 5.50
CA VAL A 67 8.56 -2.00 5.39
C VAL A 67 7.84 -2.48 6.64
N ALA A 68 8.30 -2.08 7.83
CA ALA A 68 7.67 -2.43 9.10
C ALA A 68 6.24 -1.89 9.20
N ARG A 69 6.00 -0.65 8.78
CA ARG A 69 4.66 -0.03 8.79
C ARG A 69 3.64 -0.80 7.96
N TYR A 70 4.05 -1.34 6.82
CA TYR A 70 3.13 -2.07 5.93
C TYR A 70 2.88 -3.52 6.35
N ARG A 71 3.54 -4.03 7.41
CA ARG A 71 3.31 -5.39 7.92
C ARG A 71 1.87 -5.62 8.41
N GLU A 72 1.14 -4.55 8.71
CA GLU A 72 -0.29 -4.60 9.02
C GLU A 72 -1.12 -5.24 7.89
N LEU A 73 -0.65 -5.18 6.64
CA LEU A 73 -1.28 -5.82 5.47
C LEU A 73 -0.83 -7.27 5.26
N GLY A 74 -0.14 -7.88 6.24
CA GLY A 74 0.37 -9.25 6.15
C GLY A 74 1.44 -9.43 5.06
N PRO A 75 1.51 -10.61 4.41
CA PRO A 75 2.54 -10.91 3.41
C PRO A 75 2.59 -9.93 2.23
N ALA A 76 1.43 -9.44 1.78
CA ALA A 76 1.33 -8.49 0.65
C ALA A 76 1.91 -7.11 1.00
N GLY A 77 1.91 -6.74 2.28
CA GLY A 77 2.39 -5.45 2.75
C GLY A 77 3.86 -5.18 2.43
N ARG A 78 4.71 -6.22 2.51
CA ARG A 78 6.12 -6.10 2.12
C ARG A 78 6.25 -5.71 0.65
N THR A 79 5.51 -6.38 -0.23
CA THR A 79 5.54 -6.09 -1.67
C THR A 79 5.08 -4.67 -1.97
N LEU A 80 4.01 -4.21 -1.31
CA LEU A 80 3.53 -2.84 -1.46
C LEU A 80 4.56 -1.82 -0.98
N ALA A 81 5.16 -2.03 0.21
CA ALA A 81 6.21 -1.14 0.72
C ALA A 81 7.40 -1.03 -0.23
N MET A 82 7.85 -2.16 -0.79
CA MET A 82 8.97 -2.18 -1.74
C MET A 82 8.61 -1.40 -3.03
N ALA A 83 7.42 -1.61 -3.59
CA ALA A 83 6.97 -0.86 -4.76
C ALA A 83 6.94 0.66 -4.51
N LEU A 84 6.48 1.07 -3.32
CA LEU A 84 6.44 2.48 -2.93
C LEU A 84 7.84 3.08 -2.69
N LEU A 85 8.80 2.29 -2.21
CA LEU A 85 10.19 2.74 -2.08
C LEU A 85 10.82 2.93 -3.46
N ASP A 86 10.59 1.99 -4.37
CA ASP A 86 11.12 2.04 -5.74
C ASP A 86 10.58 3.24 -6.54
N LEU A 87 9.30 3.58 -6.38
CA LEU A 87 8.70 4.80 -6.97
C LEU A 87 9.37 6.10 -6.47
N GLY A 88 9.83 6.12 -5.22
CA GLY A 88 10.40 7.30 -4.59
C GLY A 88 11.89 7.50 -4.88
N ARG A 89 12.69 6.43 -4.85
CA ARG A 89 14.17 6.54 -4.94
C ARG A 89 14.76 5.95 -6.22
N GLY A 90 13.96 5.23 -7.01
CA GLY A 90 14.41 4.34 -8.09
C GLY A 90 14.69 2.92 -7.59
N ARG A 91 14.88 1.98 -8.52
CA ARG A 91 15.22 0.59 -8.19
C ARG A 91 16.65 0.48 -7.66
N LEU A 92 16.87 -0.42 -6.70
CA LEU A 92 18.22 -0.79 -6.27
C LEU A 92 18.99 -1.45 -7.42
N GLY A 93 20.26 -1.08 -7.59
CA GLY A 93 21.18 -1.76 -8.51
C GLY A 93 21.03 -1.42 -9.99
N ARG A 94 20.51 -0.24 -10.33
CA ARG A 94 20.59 0.32 -11.67
C ARG A 94 21.57 1.49 -11.70
#